data_AF-A0A0F8WF90-F1
#
_entry.id   AF-A0A0F8WF90-F1
#
_cell.length_a   1.000
_cell.length_b   1.000
_cell.length_c   1.000
_cell.angle_alpha   90.00
_cell.angle_beta   90.00
_cell.angle_gamma   90.00
#
_symmetry.space_group_name_H-M   'P 1'
#
loop_
_entity.id
_entity.type
_entity.pdbx_description
1 polymer ?
#
loop_
_entity_poly.entity_id
_entity_poly.type
_entity_poly.pdbx_seq_one_letter_code
_entity_poly.pdbx_strand_id
1 'polypeptide(L)'
;MEQATLNDIQKSIWEGQLPLQISLAPSESRTYDQTDPYLISCPRVSYLPTLLPRLRAFFSSSLIDPSAASPHDGWFSFEGVPLKWHYPIGLLYDLYAGADPATKSHDLDASTAGDHLPWRLVVHFSDWPDDELVRLDAHGMVMNDAFINSVKEADFLRNGTAKGIMSLSKEDSSGLWKAVQDGASLSPPPPPRYIY
;
A
#
# COMPACT_ATOMS: atom_id res chain seq x y z
N MET A 1 -35.62 6.78 -0.67
CA MET A 1 -34.15 6.77 -0.78
C MET A 1 -33.64 7.54 0.41
N GLU A 2 -32.98 6.85 1.34
CA GLU A 2 -32.37 7.47 2.52
C GLU A 2 -31.11 8.20 2.05
N GLN A 3 -31.02 9.51 2.31
CA GLN A 3 -29.82 10.29 1.95
C GLN A 3 -28.70 9.91 2.92
N ALA A 4 -27.62 9.33 2.42
CA ALA A 4 -26.41 9.10 3.20
C ALA A 4 -25.93 10.42 3.79
N THR A 5 -25.65 10.45 5.10
CA THR A 5 -25.08 11.64 5.72
C THR A 5 -23.61 11.78 5.33
N LEU A 6 -23.04 12.99 5.43
CA LEU A 6 -21.61 13.21 5.16
C LEU A 6 -20.72 12.27 6.00
N ASN A 7 -21.10 12.03 7.26
CA ASN A 7 -20.37 11.13 8.15
C ASN A 7 -20.40 9.68 7.66
N ASP A 8 -21.51 9.21 7.10
CA ASP A 8 -21.63 7.84 6.58
C ASP A 8 -20.73 7.63 5.36
N ILE A 9 -20.62 8.65 4.50
CA ILE A 9 -19.74 8.64 3.34
C ILE A 9 -18.27 8.64 3.79
N GLN A 10 -17.89 9.53 4.70
CA GLN A 10 -16.53 9.60 5.23
C GLN A 10 -16.12 8.29 5.90
N LYS A 11 -17.01 7.71 6.69
CA LYS A 11 -16.80 6.41 7.34
C LYS A 11 -16.61 5.31 6.31
N SER A 12 -17.44 5.26 5.27
CA SER A 12 -17.33 4.27 4.19
C SER A 12 -16.01 4.39 3.41
N ILE A 13 -15.52 5.61 3.18
CA ILE A 13 -14.19 5.85 2.56
C ILE A 13 -13.08 5.36 3.48
N TRP A 14 -13.15 5.68 4.77
CA TRP A 14 -12.15 5.30 5.76
C TRP A 14 -12.08 3.78 5.98
N GLU A 15 -13.23 3.12 6.02
CA GLU A 15 -13.36 1.68 6.20
C GLU A 15 -13.06 0.88 4.92
N GLY A 16 -13.04 1.54 3.76
CA GLY A 16 -12.81 0.91 2.46
C GLY A 16 -11.54 0.04 2.45
N GLN A 17 -11.71 -1.24 2.13
CA GLN A 17 -10.64 -2.23 2.10
C GLN A 17 -10.28 -2.65 0.66
N LEU A 18 -9.05 -3.11 0.49
CA LEU A 18 -8.54 -3.70 -0.74
C LEU A 18 -7.83 -5.03 -0.44
N PRO A 19 -8.27 -6.16 -0.99
CA PRO A 19 -7.56 -7.42 -0.85
C PRO A 19 -6.31 -7.42 -1.74
N LEU A 20 -5.17 -7.71 -1.14
CA LEU A 20 -3.85 -7.77 -1.75
C LEU A 20 -3.33 -9.21 -1.74
N GLN A 21 -2.71 -9.61 -2.84
CA GLN A 21 -1.87 -10.79 -2.93
C GLN A 21 -0.45 -10.33 -3.26
N ILE A 22 0.47 -10.47 -2.31
CA ILE A 22 1.84 -9.96 -2.45
C ILE A 22 2.78 -11.15 -2.59
N SER A 23 3.50 -11.24 -3.70
CA SER A 23 4.49 -12.30 -3.95
C SER A 23 5.91 -11.75 -3.87
N LEU A 24 6.86 -12.58 -3.44
CA LEU A 24 8.27 -12.22 -3.50
C LEU A 24 8.75 -12.23 -4.95
N ALA A 25 9.63 -11.29 -5.32
CA ALA A 25 10.29 -11.28 -6.61
C ALA A 25 10.99 -12.62 -6.89
N PRO A 26 10.72 -13.29 -8.04
CA PRO A 26 11.34 -14.59 -8.34
C PRO A 26 12.86 -14.56 -8.39
N SER A 27 13.46 -13.42 -8.75
CA SER A 27 14.91 -13.18 -8.74
C SER A 27 15.52 -13.19 -7.34
N GLU A 28 14.72 -12.96 -6.30
CA GLU A 28 15.16 -12.86 -4.91
C GLU A 28 14.81 -14.11 -4.09
N SER A 29 14.05 -15.04 -4.68
CA SER A 29 13.61 -16.27 -4.03
C SER A 29 14.57 -17.43 -4.27
N ARG A 30 14.88 -18.18 -3.21
CA ARG A 30 15.63 -19.45 -3.28
C ARG A 30 14.87 -20.54 -4.04
N THR A 31 13.55 -20.44 -4.11
CA THR A 31 12.66 -21.40 -4.76
C THR A 31 11.98 -20.81 -6.00
N TYR A 32 12.52 -19.71 -6.53
CA TYR A 32 12.03 -18.99 -7.71
C TYR A 32 10.56 -18.57 -7.59
N ASP A 33 9.62 -19.32 -8.17
CA ASP A 33 8.19 -19.00 -8.22
C ASP A 33 7.34 -19.77 -7.19
N GLN A 34 7.96 -20.63 -6.38
CA GLN A 34 7.24 -21.52 -5.46
C GLN A 34 7.01 -20.92 -4.06
N THR A 35 7.28 -19.63 -3.86
CA THR A 35 7.06 -18.99 -2.56
C THR A 35 5.58 -18.67 -2.37
N ASP A 36 5.01 -19.10 -1.24
CA ASP A 36 3.63 -18.80 -0.89
C ASP A 36 3.39 -17.27 -0.86
N PRO A 37 2.33 -16.76 -1.52
CA PRO A 37 2.04 -15.34 -1.51
C PRO A 37 1.50 -14.90 -0.14
N TYR A 38 1.81 -13.66 0.24
CA TYR A 38 1.24 -13.02 1.40
C TYR A 38 -0.13 -12.41 1.06
N LEU A 39 -1.19 -12.97 1.63
CA LEU A 39 -2.57 -12.50 1.44
C LEU A 39 -2.99 -11.59 2.61
N ILE A 40 -3.44 -10.37 2.30
CA ILE A 40 -3.89 -9.42 3.32
C ILE A 40 -4.96 -8.48 2.75
N SER A 41 -5.90 -8.04 3.59
CA SER A 41 -6.79 -6.93 3.28
C SER A 41 -6.24 -5.66 3.93
N CYS A 42 -6.08 -4.59 3.14
CA CYS A 42 -5.55 -3.32 3.64
C CYS A 42 -6.54 -2.17 3.36
N PRO A 43 -6.60 -1.15 4.23
CA PRO A 43 -7.40 0.04 3.96
C PRO A 43 -6.89 0.78 2.72
N ARG A 44 -7.82 1.25 1.89
CA ARG A 44 -7.51 2.04 0.68
C ARG A 44 -6.75 3.33 1.00
N VAL A 45 -6.94 3.90 2.18
CA VAL A 45 -6.29 5.15 2.64
C VAL A 45 -4.93 4.93 3.30
N SER A 46 -4.44 3.68 3.39
CA SER A 46 -3.12 3.36 3.93
C SER A 46 -2.03 3.37 2.85
N TYR A 47 -0.76 3.18 3.24
CA TYR A 47 0.40 3.22 2.36
C TYR A 47 1.13 1.87 2.33
N LEU A 48 1.55 1.41 1.15
CA LEU A 48 2.20 0.11 0.96
C LEU A 48 3.41 -0.14 1.87
N PRO A 49 4.34 0.81 2.11
CA PRO A 49 5.56 0.47 2.81
C PRO A 49 5.37 0.22 4.31
N THR A 50 4.18 0.50 4.86
CA THR A 50 3.81 0.06 6.21
C THR A 50 3.81 -1.47 6.35
N LEU A 51 3.70 -2.20 5.23
CA LEU A 51 3.73 -3.66 5.19
C LEU A 51 5.14 -4.25 5.17
N LEU A 52 6.17 -3.46 4.82
CA LEU A 52 7.53 -3.98 4.58
C LEU A 52 8.12 -4.78 5.75
N PRO A 53 8.04 -4.32 7.01
CA PRO A 53 8.60 -5.09 8.13
C PRO A 53 7.94 -6.47 8.28
N ARG A 54 6.61 -6.55 8.05
CA ARG A 54 5.84 -7.81 8.11
C ARG A 54 6.17 -8.72 6.94
N LEU A 55 6.23 -8.18 5.72
CA LEU A 55 6.55 -8.93 4.51
C LEU A 55 7.97 -9.48 4.56
N ARG A 56 8.95 -8.67 5.00
CA ARG A 56 10.32 -9.13 5.16
C ARG A 56 10.42 -10.28 6.15
N ALA A 57 9.75 -10.17 7.30
CA ALA A 57 9.72 -11.25 8.29
C ALA A 57 9.11 -12.54 7.70
N PHE A 58 7.99 -12.42 6.96
CA PHE A 58 7.32 -13.54 6.31
C PHE A 58 8.19 -14.22 5.24
N PHE A 59 8.83 -13.44 4.37
CA PHE A 59 9.65 -13.97 3.27
C PHE A 59 11.10 -14.29 3.66
N SER A 60 11.50 -14.06 4.91
CA SER A 60 12.89 -14.23 5.38
C SER A 60 13.48 -15.61 5.11
N SER A 61 12.69 -16.69 5.19
CA SER A 61 13.14 -18.05 4.91
C SER A 61 13.29 -18.35 3.41
N SER A 62 12.60 -17.57 2.57
CA SER A 62 12.55 -17.74 1.11
C SER A 62 13.58 -16.88 0.39
N LEU A 63 14.05 -15.78 1.01
CA LEU A 63 15.05 -14.88 0.46
C LEU A 63 16.41 -15.54 0.27
N ILE A 64 17.06 -15.30 -0.87
CA ILE A 64 18.44 -15.77 -1.13
C ILE A 64 19.40 -15.23 -0.07
N ASP A 65 19.40 -13.91 0.16
CA ASP A 65 20.17 -13.25 1.23
C ASP A 65 19.25 -12.47 2.18
N PRO A 66 18.81 -13.08 3.29
CA PRO A 66 17.94 -12.43 4.27
C PRO A 66 18.63 -11.27 5.04
N SER A 67 19.96 -11.23 5.01
CA SER A 67 20.76 -10.28 5.79
C SER A 67 21.11 -9.00 5.03
N ALA A 68 21.07 -9.04 3.69
CA ALA A 68 21.43 -7.91 2.85
C ALA A 68 20.45 -6.73 2.87
N ALA A 69 19.15 -6.98 3.10
CA ALA A 69 18.12 -5.94 3.03
C ALA A 69 17.68 -5.46 4.42
N SER A 70 17.58 -4.15 4.63
CA SER A 70 16.95 -3.58 5.83
C SER A 70 15.41 -3.78 5.80
N PRO A 71 14.70 -3.65 6.94
CA PRO A 71 13.24 -3.74 6.98
C PRO A 71 12.49 -2.76 6.08
N HIS A 72 13.13 -1.67 5.64
CA HIS A 72 12.52 -0.60 4.85
C HIS A 72 13.11 -0.44 3.46
N ASP A 73 14.02 -1.33 3.04
CA ASP A 73 14.67 -1.27 1.72
C ASP A 73 13.79 -1.85 0.61
N GLY A 74 12.57 -2.30 0.94
CA GLY A 74 11.70 -2.95 -0.03
C GLY A 74 10.82 -1.98 -0.82
N TRP A 75 10.53 -2.35 -2.06
CA TRP A 75 9.64 -1.63 -2.95
C TRP A 75 8.64 -2.58 -3.60
N PHE A 76 7.58 -2.02 -4.20
CA PHE A 76 6.49 -2.80 -4.78
C PHE A 76 6.39 -2.51 -6.27
N SER A 77 6.00 -3.54 -7.02
CA SER A 77 5.67 -3.40 -8.44
C SER A 77 4.35 -4.07 -8.78
N PHE A 78 3.73 -3.57 -9.84
CA PHE A 78 2.58 -4.17 -10.50
C PHE A 78 2.90 -4.30 -11.98
N GLU A 79 2.81 -5.53 -12.52
CA GLU A 79 3.13 -5.82 -13.92
C GLU A 79 4.49 -5.28 -14.38
N GLY A 80 5.49 -5.31 -13.49
CA GLY A 80 6.85 -4.83 -13.75
C GLY A 80 7.04 -3.31 -13.57
N VAL A 81 5.98 -2.55 -13.29
CA VAL A 81 6.06 -1.10 -13.06
C VAL A 81 6.25 -0.81 -11.57
N PRO A 82 7.31 -0.06 -11.17
CA PRO A 82 7.50 0.38 -9.80
C PRO A 82 6.36 1.28 -9.29
N LEU A 83 5.84 0.98 -8.10
CA LEU A 83 4.75 1.73 -7.50
C LEU A 83 5.25 2.87 -6.62
N LYS A 84 4.71 4.07 -6.86
CA LYS A 84 5.01 5.28 -6.08
C LYS A 84 4.49 5.15 -4.65
N TRP A 85 5.39 4.86 -3.72
CA TRP A 85 5.06 4.55 -2.34
C TRP A 85 4.34 5.66 -1.56
N HIS A 86 4.49 6.92 -1.98
CA HIS A 86 3.88 8.09 -1.34
C HIS A 86 2.42 8.30 -1.74
N TYR A 87 1.84 7.41 -2.55
CA TYR A 87 0.42 7.39 -2.85
C TYR A 87 -0.33 6.35 -2.02
N PRO A 88 -1.58 6.65 -1.59
CA PRO A 88 -2.41 5.67 -0.91
C PRO A 88 -2.67 4.43 -1.77
N ILE A 89 -2.81 3.27 -1.12
CA ILE A 89 -3.03 1.96 -1.75
C ILE A 89 -4.23 1.99 -2.72
N GLY A 90 -5.34 2.59 -2.31
CA GLY A 90 -6.55 2.68 -3.13
C GLY A 90 -6.33 3.51 -4.40
N LEU A 91 -5.57 4.61 -4.31
CA LEU A 91 -5.24 5.42 -5.47
C LEU A 91 -4.34 4.66 -6.44
N LEU A 92 -3.31 3.96 -5.94
CA LEU A 92 -2.47 3.13 -6.78
C LEU A 92 -3.29 2.04 -7.48
N TYR A 93 -4.19 1.36 -6.77
CA TYR A 93 -5.08 0.39 -7.39
C TYR A 93 -5.94 1.02 -8.48
N ASP A 94 -6.60 2.14 -8.20
CA ASP A 94 -7.50 2.78 -9.17
C ASP A 94 -6.75 3.26 -10.43
N LEU A 95 -5.48 3.68 -10.28
CA LEU A 95 -4.62 4.09 -11.40
C LEU A 95 -4.11 2.92 -12.26
N TYR A 96 -3.70 1.80 -11.64
CA TYR A 96 -2.99 0.72 -12.32
C TYR A 96 -3.87 -0.50 -12.66
N ALA A 97 -4.92 -0.75 -11.87
CA ALA A 97 -5.75 -1.95 -11.96
C ALA A 97 -7.27 -1.69 -11.98
N GLY A 98 -7.71 -0.50 -11.54
CA GLY A 98 -9.12 -0.14 -11.43
C GLY A 98 -9.72 0.50 -12.68
N ALA A 99 -8.90 0.94 -13.63
CA ALA A 99 -9.38 1.45 -14.92
C ALA A 99 -9.53 0.28 -15.90
N ASP A 100 -10.77 -0.04 -16.28
CA ASP A 100 -11.01 -0.85 -17.47
C ASP A 100 -10.41 -0.07 -18.67
N PRO A 101 -9.49 -0.64 -19.46
CA PRO A 101 -8.92 0.08 -20.58
C PRO A 101 -10.06 0.50 -21.51
N ALA A 102 -10.18 1.80 -21.80
CA ALA A 102 -11.13 2.31 -22.80
C ALA A 102 -10.92 1.72 -24.22
N THR A 103 -9.92 0.84 -24.38
CA THR A 103 -9.53 0.12 -25.60
C THR A 103 -9.94 -1.35 -25.61
N LYS A 104 -10.55 -1.91 -24.55
CA LYS A 104 -11.15 -3.24 -24.65
C LYS A 104 -12.47 -3.12 -25.41
N SER A 105 -12.41 -3.47 -26.69
CA SER A 105 -13.55 -3.65 -27.56
C SER A 105 -14.68 -4.41 -26.85
N HIS A 106 -15.88 -3.89 -27.05
CA HIS A 106 -17.18 -4.24 -26.47
C HIS A 106 -17.68 -5.69 -26.71
N ASP A 107 -16.79 -6.71 -26.77
CA ASP A 107 -17.13 -8.06 -27.23
C ASP A 107 -16.76 -9.21 -26.27
N LEU A 108 -16.55 -8.95 -24.97
CA LEU A 108 -16.39 -10.03 -23.99
C LEU A 108 -17.34 -9.84 -22.82
N ASP A 109 -18.02 -10.94 -22.47
CA ASP A 109 -19.12 -11.07 -21.52
C ASP A 109 -19.05 -10.11 -20.31
N ALA A 110 -20.21 -9.55 -19.95
CA ALA A 110 -20.44 -8.73 -18.77
C ALA A 110 -20.33 -9.49 -17.43
N SER A 111 -19.41 -10.46 -17.34
CA SER A 111 -19.16 -11.34 -16.18
C SER A 111 -17.78 -11.16 -15.54
N THR A 112 -16.89 -10.31 -16.09
CA THR A 112 -15.51 -10.13 -15.57
C THR A 112 -15.29 -8.88 -14.70
N ALA A 113 -16.34 -8.29 -14.12
CA ALA A 113 -16.19 -7.23 -13.10
C ALA A 113 -15.46 -7.70 -11.82
N GLY A 114 -15.13 -9.00 -11.72
CA GLY A 114 -14.43 -9.63 -10.60
C GLY A 114 -12.96 -10.00 -10.84
N ASP A 115 -12.37 -9.75 -12.00
CA ASP A 115 -11.03 -10.31 -12.35
C ASP A 115 -9.82 -9.53 -11.80
N HIS A 116 -10.02 -8.35 -11.21
CA HIS A 116 -8.93 -7.48 -10.76
C HIS A 116 -8.54 -7.67 -9.28
N LEU A 117 -9.25 -8.53 -8.55
CA LEU A 117 -9.00 -8.82 -7.13
C LEU A 117 -8.72 -10.31 -6.90
N PRO A 118 -7.85 -10.67 -5.94
CA PRO A 118 -7.01 -9.78 -5.13
C PRO A 118 -5.98 -9.04 -5.99
N TRP A 119 -5.65 -7.80 -5.64
CA TRP A 119 -4.66 -7.03 -6.38
C TRP A 119 -3.28 -7.65 -6.19
N ARG A 120 -2.71 -8.15 -7.30
CA ARG A 120 -1.47 -8.95 -7.28
C ARG A 120 -0.26 -8.06 -7.40
N LEU A 121 0.51 -7.95 -6.32
CA LEU A 121 1.73 -7.14 -6.25
C LEU A 121 2.95 -8.04 -6.12
N VAL A 122 4.09 -7.52 -6.54
CA VAL A 122 5.40 -8.13 -6.28
C VAL A 122 6.17 -7.22 -5.35
N VAL A 123 6.69 -7.76 -4.25
CA VAL A 123 7.62 -7.09 -3.35
C VAL A 123 9.04 -7.47 -3.72
N HIS A 124 9.92 -6.48 -3.72
CA HIS A 124 11.34 -6.59 -3.95
C HIS A 124 12.07 -6.02 -2.73
N PHE A 125 13.20 -6.61 -2.36
CA PHE A 125 14.06 -6.18 -1.26
C PHE A 125 15.47 -5.79 -1.73
N SER A 126 15.72 -5.86 -3.03
CA SER A 126 16.95 -5.46 -3.70
C SER A 126 16.63 -4.63 -4.95
N ASP A 127 17.67 -4.25 -5.71
CA ASP A 127 17.53 -3.57 -7.01
C ASP A 127 16.55 -2.38 -6.99
N TRP A 128 16.72 -1.48 -6.02
CA TRP A 128 15.86 -0.31 -5.86
C TRP A 128 15.86 0.56 -7.14
N PRO A 129 14.70 0.96 -7.68
CA PRO A 129 14.62 1.76 -8.90
C PRO A 129 14.87 3.24 -8.57
N ASP A 130 16.15 3.61 -8.42
CA ASP A 130 16.58 4.97 -8.03
C ASP A 130 16.13 6.06 -9.01
N ASP A 131 15.95 5.72 -10.29
CA ASP A 131 15.52 6.66 -11.33
C ASP A 131 14.01 7.00 -11.24
N GLU A 132 13.22 6.14 -10.59
CA GLU A 132 11.75 6.24 -10.55
C GLU A 132 11.20 6.50 -9.14
N LEU A 133 11.89 6.01 -8.10
CA LEU A 133 11.43 6.05 -6.71
C LEU A 133 12.43 6.72 -5.77
N VAL A 134 11.92 7.68 -4.99
CA VAL A 134 12.64 8.25 -3.85
C VAL A 134 12.84 7.17 -2.78
N ARG A 135 14.05 7.01 -2.24
CA ARG A 135 14.32 6.02 -1.20
C ARG A 135 13.54 6.29 0.09
N LEU A 136 13.09 5.21 0.72
CA LEU A 136 12.62 5.23 2.10
C LEU A 136 13.83 5.31 3.04
N ASP A 137 13.67 5.98 4.19
CA ASP A 137 14.68 5.89 5.23
C ASP A 137 14.47 4.66 6.13
N ALA A 138 15.51 4.29 6.87
CA ALA A 138 15.52 3.12 7.75
C ALA A 138 14.57 3.22 8.96
N HIS A 139 13.94 4.38 9.21
CA HIS A 139 13.11 4.67 10.38
C HIS A 139 11.65 5.03 10.00
N GLY A 140 11.30 5.00 8.71
CA GLY A 140 10.01 5.43 8.18
C GLY A 140 9.68 6.92 8.33
N MET A 141 10.66 7.80 8.62
CA MET A 141 10.39 9.23 8.84
C MET A 141 10.00 9.95 7.55
N VAL A 142 10.64 9.60 6.43
CA VAL A 142 10.32 10.10 5.09
C VAL A 142 8.85 9.89 4.73
N MET A 143 8.24 8.80 5.20
CA MET A 143 6.81 8.54 4.96
C MET A 143 5.92 9.49 5.76
N ASN A 144 6.26 9.72 7.03
CA ASN A 144 5.56 10.71 7.86
C ASN A 144 5.69 12.11 7.27
N ASP A 145 6.89 12.50 6.85
CA ASP A 145 7.14 13.81 6.25
C ASP A 145 6.36 14.00 4.94
N ALA A 146 6.35 12.99 4.06
CA ALA A 146 5.57 13.03 2.82
C ALA A 146 4.06 13.18 3.08
N PHE A 147 3.53 12.47 4.08
CA PHE A 147 2.14 12.61 4.49
C PHE A 147 1.84 14.01 5.02
N ILE A 148 2.65 14.52 5.96
CA ILE A 148 2.47 15.85 6.55
C ILE A 148 2.59 16.95 5.50
N ASN A 149 3.51 16.83 4.56
CA ASN A 149 3.65 17.80 3.47
C ASN A 149 2.42 17.80 2.56
N SER A 150 1.89 16.62 2.22
CA SER A 150 0.64 16.51 1.44
C SER A 150 -0.55 17.16 2.16
N VAL A 151 -0.63 16.99 3.48
CA VAL A 151 -1.69 17.61 4.30
C VAL A 151 -1.52 19.14 4.37
N LYS A 152 -0.28 19.65 4.48
CA LYS A 152 0.00 21.09 4.43
C LYS A 152 -0.38 21.70 3.08
N GLU A 153 -0.03 21.04 1.97
CA GLU A 153 -0.38 21.48 0.62
C GLU A 153 -1.90 21.53 0.44
N ALA A 154 -2.62 20.51 0.90
CA ALA A 154 -4.08 20.49 0.86
C ALA A 154 -4.72 21.62 1.69
N ASP A 155 -4.20 21.88 2.90
CA ASP A 155 -4.66 22.99 3.75
C ASP A 155 -4.41 24.35 3.09
N PHE A 156 -3.23 24.52 2.49
CA PHE A 156 -2.89 25.74 1.75
C PHE A 156 -3.82 25.97 0.56
N LEU A 157 -4.11 24.95 -0.24
CA LEU A 157 -5.01 25.06 -1.39
C LEU A 157 -6.44 25.41 -0.96
N ARG A 158 -6.92 24.84 0.15
CA ARG A 158 -8.29 25.06 0.64
C ARG A 158 -8.47 26.42 1.31
N ASN A 159 -7.49 26.84 2.12
CA ASN A 159 -7.63 27.96 3.04
C ASN A 159 -6.72 29.16 2.68
N GLY A 160 -5.89 29.04 1.64
CA GLY A 160 -4.89 30.04 1.26
C GLY A 160 -3.69 30.13 2.20
N THR A 161 -3.61 29.24 3.19
CA THR A 161 -2.56 29.20 4.22
C THR A 161 -2.48 27.80 4.83
N ALA A 162 -1.29 27.36 5.22
CA ALA A 162 -1.08 26.10 5.96
C ALA A 162 -1.03 26.33 7.48
N LYS A 163 -1.45 27.50 7.98
CA LYS A 163 -1.33 27.89 9.40
C LYS A 163 -2.05 26.93 10.33
N GLY A 164 -3.14 26.29 9.90
CA GLY A 164 -3.87 25.31 10.72
C GLY A 164 -2.98 24.12 11.05
N ILE A 165 -2.48 23.44 10.01
CA ILE A 165 -1.59 22.28 10.17
C ILE A 165 -0.23 22.67 10.77
N MET A 166 0.32 23.82 10.41
CA MET A 166 1.58 24.34 10.96
C MET A 166 1.46 24.74 12.44
N SER A 167 0.24 24.96 12.95
CA SER A 167 -0.02 25.26 14.36
C SER A 167 -0.29 24.02 15.22
N LEU A 168 -0.40 22.83 14.60
CA LEU A 168 -0.57 21.57 15.33
C LEU A 168 0.67 21.28 16.18
N SER A 169 0.43 20.71 17.36
CA SER A 169 1.53 20.21 18.17
C SER A 169 2.22 19.02 17.48
N LYS A 170 3.43 18.69 17.92
CA LYS A 170 4.12 17.46 17.49
C LYS A 170 3.31 16.21 17.83
N GLU A 171 2.58 16.25 18.94
CA GLU A 171 1.73 15.15 19.40
C GLU A 171 0.52 14.95 18.47
N ASP A 172 -0.15 16.03 18.08
CA ASP A 172 -1.32 15.97 17.18
C ASP A 172 -0.93 15.51 15.77
N SER A 173 0.18 16.04 15.23
CA SER A 173 0.69 15.64 13.91
C SER A 173 1.16 14.18 13.89
N SER A 174 1.80 13.71 14.96
CA SER A 174 2.16 12.29 15.12
C SER A 174 0.91 11.42 15.27
N GLY A 175 -0.12 11.91 15.97
CA GLY A 175 -1.40 11.22 16.15
C GLY A 175 -2.15 11.02 14.83
N LEU A 176 -2.16 12.02 13.95
CA LEU A 176 -2.74 11.92 12.61
C LEU A 176 -2.08 10.81 11.78
N TRP A 177 -0.74 10.79 11.76
CA TRP A 177 -0.01 9.76 11.05
C TRP A 177 -0.25 8.37 11.65
N LYS A 178 -0.24 8.26 12.98
CA LYS A 178 -0.52 7.02 13.67
C LYS A 178 -1.90 6.47 13.36
N ALA A 179 -2.93 7.32 13.25
CA ALA A 179 -4.26 6.86 12.86
C ALA A 179 -4.28 6.19 11.46
N VAL A 180 -3.47 6.70 10.52
CA VAL A 180 -3.31 6.10 9.18
C VAL A 180 -2.58 4.76 9.25
N GLN A 181 -1.55 4.64 10.09
CA GLN A 181 -0.81 3.39 10.30
C GLN A 181 -1.64 2.33 11.04
N ASP A 182 -2.40 2.72 12.06
CA ASP A 182 -3.21 1.83 12.89
C ASP A 182 -4.43 1.32 12.12
N GLY A 183 -5.02 2.16 11.25
CA GLY A 183 -6.06 1.73 10.31
C GLY A 183 -5.60 0.55 9.44
N ALA A 184 -4.31 0.51 9.07
CA ALA A 184 -3.70 -0.57 8.29
C ALA A 184 -3.44 -1.87 9.08
N SER A 185 -3.57 -1.84 10.40
CA SER A 185 -3.15 -2.93 11.29
C SER A 185 -4.28 -3.88 11.72
N LEU A 186 -5.47 -3.80 11.13
CA LEU A 186 -6.59 -4.68 11.48
C LEU A 186 -6.42 -6.11 10.92
N SER A 187 -5.99 -7.01 11.82
CA SER A 187 -5.92 -8.47 11.77
C SER A 187 -4.66 -9.12 11.15
N PRO A 188 -3.94 -9.99 11.89
CA PRO A 188 -2.98 -10.91 11.31
C PRO A 188 -3.69 -11.98 10.47
N PRO A 189 -3.12 -12.46 9.35
CA PRO A 189 -3.65 -13.61 8.63
C PRO A 189 -3.61 -14.85 9.54
N PRO A 190 -4.65 -15.70 9.52
CA PRO A 190 -4.62 -16.96 10.26
C PRO A 190 -3.47 -17.84 9.74
N PRO A 191 -2.77 -18.60 10.61
CA PRO A 191 -1.70 -19.48 10.18
C PRO A 191 -2.24 -20.52 9.17
N PRO A 192 -1.42 -20.95 8.18
CA PRO A 192 -1.82 -21.98 7.24
C PRO A 192 -2.20 -23.24 8.01
N ARG A 193 -3.44 -23.71 7.80
CA ARG A 193 -3.89 -24.99 8.34
C ARG A 193 -3.20 -26.09 7.55
N TYR A 194 -2.14 -26.66 8.12
CA TYR A 194 -1.61 -27.93 7.66
C TYR A 194 -2.66 -29.01 7.94
N ILE A 195 -3.27 -29.52 6.87
CA ILE A 195 -4.08 -30.72 6.91
C ILE A 195 -3.08 -31.89 6.84
N TYR A 196 -2.87 -32.57 7.95
CA TYR A 196 -2.31 -33.93 7.98
C TYR A 196 -3.46 -34.93 7.97
#